data_AF-A0A5P1D6Y3-F1
#
_entry.id   AF-A0A5P1D6Y3-F1
#
_cell.length_a   1.000
_cell.length_b   1.000
_cell.length_c   1.000
_cell.angle_alpha   90.00
_cell.angle_beta   90.00
_cell.angle_gamma   90.00
#
_symmetry.space_group_name_H-M   'P 1'
#
loop_
_entity.id
_entity.type
_entity.pdbx_description
1 polymer ?
#
loop_
_entity_poly.entity_id
_entity_poly.type
_entity_poly.pdbx_seq_one_letter_code
_entity_poly.pdbx_strand_id
1 'polypeptide(L)' 'MPTRYRDAVTGEYITEGEAKRNPRESVKETDKPKPKSPPPKKRK' A
#
# COMPACT_ATOMS: atom_id res chain seq x y z
N MET A 1 8.70 -0.91 6.61
CA MET A 1 7.44 -1.67 6.55
C MET A 1 7.59 -2.82 5.57
N PRO A 2 7.06 -4.02 5.87
CA PRO A 2 6.96 -5.09 4.87
C PRO A 2 6.00 -4.64 3.78
N THR A 3 6.47 -4.62 2.53
CA THR A 3 5.61 -4.49 1.36
C THR A 3 4.71 -5.72 1.31
N ARG A 4 3.39 -5.53 1.29
CA ARG A 4 2.43 -6.62 1.14
C ARG A 4 1.73 -6.47 -0.20
N TYR A 5 1.50 -7.60 -0.85
CA TYR A 5 0.70 -7.65 -2.06
C TYR A 5 -0.64 -8.25 -1.71
N ARG A 6 -1.70 -7.63 -2.22
CA ARG A 6 -3.06 -8.07 -2.02
C ARG A 6 -3.71 -8.28 -3.37
N ASP A 7 -4.45 -9.35 -3.54
CA ASP A 7 -5.30 -9.51 -4.69
C ASP A 7 -6.45 -8.49 -4.63
N ALA A 8 -6.66 -7.76 -5.71
CA ALA A 8 -7.67 -6.72 -5.85
C ALA A 8 -9.07 -7.31 -5.98
N VAL A 9 -9.17 -8.55 -6.45
CA VAL A 9 -10.43 -9.22 -6.79
C VAL A 9 -10.94 -10.00 -5.59
N THR A 10 -10.11 -10.87 -5.01
CA THR A 10 -10.49 -11.69 -3.84
C THR A 10 -10.20 -10.99 -2.52
N GLY A 11 -9.25 -10.06 -2.51
CA GLY A 11 -8.83 -9.38 -1.30
C GLY A 11 -7.87 -10.17 -0.41
N GLU A 12 -7.33 -11.29 -0.89
CA GLU A 12 -6.36 -12.10 -0.15
C GLU A 12 -4.94 -11.56 -0.27
N TYR A 13 -4.11 -11.82 0.74
CA TYR A 13 -2.69 -11.48 0.67
C TYR A 13 -1.93 -12.51 -0.16
N ILE A 14 -1.27 -12.03 -1.20
CA ILE A 14 -0.53 -12.86 -2.15
C ILE A 14 0.97 -12.62 -2.04
N THR A 15 1.74 -13.56 -2.60
CA THR A 15 3.19 -13.44 -2.68
C THR A 15 3.61 -12.48 -3.80
N GLU A 16 4.86 -12.00 -3.74
CA GLU A 16 5.40 -11.13 -4.79
C GLU A 16 5.47 -11.82 -6.16
N GLY A 17 5.67 -13.15 -6.18
CA GLY A 17 5.66 -13.94 -7.41
C GLY A 17 4.28 -13.97 -8.09
N GLU A 18 3.21 -14.13 -7.29
CA GLU A 18 1.83 -14.06 -7.77
C GLU A 18 1.46 -12.66 -8.25
N ALA A 19 1.85 -11.63 -7.50
CA ALA A 19 1.65 -10.24 -7.91
C ALA A 19 2.35 -9.91 -9.24
N LYS A 20 3.52 -10.52 -9.49
CA LYS A 20 4.26 -10.33 -10.74
C LYS A 20 3.65 -11.09 -11.92
N ARG A 21 2.98 -12.22 -11.66
CA ARG A 21 2.20 -12.96 -12.67
C ARG A 21 0.92 -12.23 -13.04
N ASN A 22 0.24 -11.64 -12.06
CA ASN A 22 -1.01 -10.90 -12.22
C ASN A 22 -0.86 -9.44 -11.76
N PRO A 23 -0.11 -8.60 -12.50
CA PRO A 23 0.15 -7.21 -12.09
C PRO A 23 -1.08 -6.30 -12.17
N ARG A 24 -2.13 -6.71 -12.90
CA ARG A 24 -3.36 -5.94 -13.05
C ARG A 24 -4.34 -6.17 -11.91
N GLU A 25 -4.30 -7.36 -11.34
CA GLU A 25 -5.18 -7.79 -10.26
C GLU A 25 -4.48 -7.75 -8.90
N SER A 26 -3.20 -7.37 -8.86
CA SER A 26 -2.48 -7.22 -7.60
C SER A 26 -2.35 -5.75 -7.19
N VAL A 27 -2.59 -5.50 -5.91
CA VAL A 27 -2.40 -4.22 -5.24
C VAL A 27 -1.16 -4.31 -4.38
N LYS A 28 -0.22 -3.38 -4.60
CA LYS A 28 0.93 -3.21 -3.73
C LYS A 28 0.55 -2.33 -2.54
N GLU A 29 0.28 -2.96 -1.41
CA GLU A 29 0.04 -2.27 -0.15
C GLU A 29 1.37 -1.92 0.50
N THR A 30 1.71 -0.63 0.42
CA THR A 30 2.74 -0.04 1.27
C THR A 30 2.04 0.72 2.37
N ASP A 31 2.15 0.25 3.61
CA ASP A 31 1.77 1.01 4.81
C ASP A 31 2.76 2.16 4.96
N LYS A 32 2.68 3.14 4.07
CA LYS A 32 3.40 4.39 4.25
C LYS A 32 2.68 5.05 5.42
N PRO A 33 3.36 5.33 6.55
CA PRO A 33 2.73 6.18 7.53
C PRO A 33 2.50 7.47 6.79
N LYS A 34 1.23 7.87 6.65
CA LYS A 34 0.88 9.22 6.21
C LYS A 34 1.82 10.13 7.00
N PRO A 35 2.70 10.93 6.37
CA PRO A 35 3.52 11.83 7.15
C PRO A 35 2.53 12.64 7.98
N LYS A 36 2.57 12.49 9.29
CA LYS A 36 1.92 13.39 10.23
C LYS A 36 2.70 14.71 10.09
N SER A 37 2.53 15.40 8.98
CA SER A 37 2.79 16.82 8.94
C SER A 37 1.70 17.40 9.84
N PRO A 38 2.01 17.90 11.05
CA PRO A 38 1.04 18.72 11.74
C PRO A 38 0.67 19.87 10.78
N PRO A 39 -0.59 20.30 10.71
CA PRO A 39 -0.95 21.45 9.89
C PRO A 39 -0.02 22.61 10.29
N PRO A 40 0.50 23.42 9.34
CA PRO A 40 1.33 24.55 9.69
C PRO A 40 0.51 25.44 10.62
N LYS A 41 0.94 25.53 11.88
CA LYS A 41 0.34 26.40 12.88
C LYS A 41 0.60 27.83 12.40
N LYS A 42 -0.34 28.39 11.62
CA LYS A 42 -0.32 29.80 11.22
C LYS A 42 -0.40 30.61 12.50
N ARG A 43 0.75 31.06 13.01
CA ARG A 43 0.81 32.19 13.94
C ARG A 43 0.65 33.43 13.07
N LYS A 44 -0.49 34.12 13.21
CA LYS A 44 -0.67 35.51 12.81
C LYS A 44 -1.00 36.28 14.08
#